data_AF-A0A0H2M052-F1
#
_entry.id   AF-A0A0H2M052-F1
#
_cell.length_a   1.000
_cell.length_b   1.000
_cell.length_c   1.000
_cell.angle_alpha   90.00
_cell.angle_beta   90.00
_cell.angle_gamma   90.00
#
_symmetry.space_group_name_H-M   'P 1'
#
loop_
_entity.id
_entity.type
_entity.pdbx_description
1 polymer ?
#
loop_
_entity_poly.entity_id
_entity_poly.type
_entity_poly.pdbx_seq_one_letter_code
_entity_poly.pdbx_strand_id
1 'polypeptide(L)'
;MMKAIHPIRTATRALTLSCAVLLCAACAHRPAPGNAMPFEQAVNQAVDDLIVQTQKLPAFLAKVESSIKQSRIVIDPLLEGASGQQTEVTRVAEQRIVQRMQSQFRQFTVTPFNNAEIERAQYVLNGTLVRDKDSADGRYRLNLALTEIKSGVVIAQSVARISDATLDTRPTAFFRDSPVNGKDRGVEGYIRTAETQPGQAADALYLERLPTSTVLQEATTAYEAGRMSEALSRYEAASRRPDGQQLRIYSGLYLTQAQLGRTADAEKTFGTLARLGLETNNLSVKFLFKPGSTDFLADPKISAAYPMWLRQIARQAAQIDSCVVVTGHTSRTGSESVNERLSLQRAVSVKTRLVGEAPPLSKKLRESGMGFRENIVGTGADDASDALDRRVEFKVAPCEA
;
A
#
# COMPACT_ATOMS: atom_id res chain seq x y z
N MET A 1 66.63 15.58 -63.07
CA MET A 1 67.27 15.70 -61.74
C MET A 1 66.37 16.56 -60.85
N MET A 2 66.25 16.17 -59.57
CA MET A 2 65.64 16.90 -58.44
C MET A 2 64.10 16.87 -58.25
N LYS A 3 63.74 15.96 -57.32
CA LYS A 3 62.62 15.87 -56.38
C LYS A 3 62.13 17.21 -55.78
N ALA A 4 60.84 17.32 -55.46
CA ALA A 4 60.29 17.27 -54.09
C ALA A 4 58.85 17.87 -54.03
N ILE A 5 57.84 17.05 -53.75
CA ILE A 5 57.11 16.92 -52.46
C ILE A 5 56.13 18.08 -52.19
N HIS A 6 54.82 17.79 -52.25
CA HIS A 6 53.75 18.56 -51.62
C HIS A 6 53.23 17.79 -50.40
N PRO A 7 52.91 18.46 -49.27
CA PRO A 7 52.48 17.78 -48.06
C PRO A 7 50.98 17.46 -48.10
N ILE A 8 50.67 16.19 -47.85
CA ILE A 8 49.35 15.69 -47.46
C ILE A 8 49.19 15.98 -45.96
N ARG A 9 48.12 16.69 -45.56
CA ARG A 9 47.70 16.79 -44.16
C ARG A 9 46.19 16.53 -44.03
N THR A 10 45.92 15.33 -43.52
CA THR A 10 44.96 15.01 -42.44
C THR A 10 43.48 15.40 -42.63
N ALA A 11 42.69 14.45 -43.12
CA ALA A 11 41.28 14.30 -42.74
C ALA A 11 41.12 12.98 -41.98
N THR A 12 40.98 13.06 -40.65
CA THR A 12 40.66 11.91 -39.80
C THR A 12 39.72 12.42 -38.71
N ARG A 13 38.42 12.14 -38.85
CA ARG A 13 37.41 12.03 -37.78
C ARG A 13 36.03 11.93 -38.40
N ALA A 14 35.52 10.71 -38.54
CA ALA A 14 34.08 10.42 -38.51
C ALA A 14 33.88 8.89 -38.56
N LEU A 15 34.04 8.21 -37.43
CA LEU A 15 33.44 6.89 -37.25
C LEU A 15 33.32 6.60 -35.75
N THR A 16 32.21 6.97 -35.14
CA THR A 16 31.71 6.43 -33.85
C THR A 16 30.38 7.12 -33.52
N LEU A 17 29.30 6.77 -34.22
CA LEU A 17 27.94 7.14 -33.79
C LEU A 17 26.88 6.20 -34.38
N SER A 18 27.06 4.90 -34.17
CA SER A 18 26.05 3.88 -34.55
C SER A 18 25.88 2.82 -33.46
N CYS A 19 25.64 3.23 -32.20
CA CYS A 19 25.28 2.30 -31.13
C CYS A 19 24.45 2.94 -30.00
N ALA A 20 23.63 3.97 -30.31
CA ALA A 20 22.83 4.68 -29.29
C ALA A 20 21.35 4.87 -29.65
N VAL A 21 20.80 4.09 -30.59
CA VAL A 21 19.38 4.23 -31.01
C VAL A 21 18.47 3.06 -30.58
N LEU A 22 19.03 1.98 -30.02
CA LEU A 22 18.24 0.78 -29.65
C LEU A 22 17.75 0.72 -28.19
N LEU A 23 17.92 1.78 -27.39
CA LEU A 23 17.50 1.80 -25.97
C LEU A 23 16.33 2.76 -25.65
N CYS A 24 15.76 3.45 -26.65
CA CYS A 24 14.65 4.39 -26.43
C CYS A 24 13.25 3.85 -26.81
N ALA A 25 13.13 2.56 -27.18
CA ALA A 25 11.86 1.98 -27.63
C ALA A 25 11.02 1.29 -26.53
N ALA A 26 11.41 1.37 -25.26
CA ALA A 26 10.67 0.76 -24.14
C ALA A 26 9.61 1.68 -23.48
N CYS A 27 9.44 2.92 -23.99
CA CYS A 27 8.47 3.88 -23.47
C CYS A 27 7.37 4.19 -24.50
N ALA A 28 6.76 3.17 -25.11
CA ALA A 28 5.70 3.43 -26.09
C ALA A 28 4.65 2.31 -26.10
N HIS A 29 3.69 2.42 -25.16
CA HIS A 29 2.24 2.22 -25.33
C HIS A 29 1.61 2.01 -23.94
N ARG A 30 1.50 3.09 -23.16
CA ARG A 30 0.41 3.14 -22.17
C ARG A 30 -0.86 3.39 -22.98
N PRO A 31 -1.93 2.58 -22.87
CA PRO A 31 -3.21 2.93 -23.46
C PRO A 31 -3.56 4.37 -23.04
N ALA A 32 -3.89 5.22 -24.01
CA ALA A 32 -4.32 6.58 -23.69
C ALA A 32 -5.52 6.49 -22.75
N PRO A 33 -5.49 7.10 -21.56
CA PRO A 33 -6.60 7.01 -20.63
C PRO A 33 -7.87 7.55 -21.29
N GLY A 34 -8.93 6.75 -21.33
CA GLY A 34 -10.25 7.21 -21.79
C GLY A 34 -10.75 8.40 -20.95
N ASN A 35 -11.78 9.08 -21.47
CA ASN A 35 -12.45 10.16 -20.76
C ASN A 35 -12.93 9.67 -19.38
N ALA A 36 -12.85 10.53 -18.37
CA ALA A 36 -13.39 10.20 -17.05
C ALA A 36 -14.91 10.05 -17.11
N MET A 37 -15.43 9.04 -16.40
CA MET A 37 -16.84 8.64 -16.43
C MET A 37 -17.35 8.31 -15.02
N PRO A 38 -18.67 8.27 -14.79
CA PRO A 38 -19.23 7.89 -13.49
C PRO A 38 -18.67 6.57 -12.97
N PHE A 39 -18.51 6.45 -11.66
CA PHE A 39 -17.86 5.33 -10.97
C PHE A 39 -18.36 3.96 -11.45
N GLU A 40 -19.68 3.80 -11.56
CA GLU A 40 -20.31 2.58 -12.06
C GLU A 40 -19.87 2.20 -13.48
N GLN A 41 -19.81 3.19 -14.36
CA GLN A 41 -19.40 3.00 -15.75
C GLN A 41 -17.90 2.68 -15.81
N ALA A 42 -17.09 3.36 -15.01
CA ALA A 42 -15.66 3.14 -14.95
C ALA A 42 -15.33 1.71 -14.46
N VAL A 43 -16.02 1.21 -13.44
CA VAL A 43 -15.86 -0.17 -12.97
C VAL A 43 -16.24 -1.17 -14.07
N ASN A 44 -17.39 -0.98 -14.73
CA ASN A 44 -17.83 -1.86 -15.82
C ASN A 44 -16.84 -1.86 -16.98
N GLN A 45 -16.40 -0.68 -17.43
CA GLN A 45 -15.42 -0.52 -18.49
C GLN A 45 -14.10 -1.21 -18.14
N ALA A 46 -13.58 -1.01 -16.92
CA ALA A 46 -12.34 -1.63 -16.48
C ALA A 46 -12.40 -3.16 -16.54
N VAL A 47 -13.53 -3.76 -16.15
CA VAL A 47 -13.73 -5.21 -16.21
C VAL A 47 -13.86 -5.69 -17.66
N ASP A 48 -14.63 -4.98 -18.48
CA ASP A 48 -14.86 -5.35 -19.88
C ASP A 48 -13.56 -5.26 -20.70
N ASP A 49 -12.70 -4.27 -20.43
CA ASP A 49 -11.38 -4.15 -21.06
C ASP A 49 -10.42 -5.29 -20.70
N LEU A 50 -10.48 -5.79 -19.46
CA LEU A 50 -9.72 -7.00 -19.09
C LEU A 50 -10.19 -8.20 -19.90
N ILE A 51 -11.50 -8.38 -20.08
CA ILE A 51 -12.07 -9.51 -20.87
C ILE A 51 -11.48 -9.51 -22.27
N VAL A 52 -11.57 -8.36 -22.95
CA VAL A 52 -11.15 -8.22 -24.34
C VAL A 52 -9.67 -8.57 -24.50
N GLN A 53 -8.83 -8.27 -23.53
CA GLN A 53 -7.42 -8.65 -23.54
C GLN A 53 -7.22 -10.15 -23.34
N THR A 54 -7.94 -10.78 -22.40
CA THR A 54 -7.81 -12.22 -22.16
C THR A 54 -8.22 -13.09 -23.35
N GLN A 55 -9.16 -12.62 -24.18
CA GLN A 55 -9.61 -13.33 -25.38
C GLN A 55 -8.54 -13.42 -26.47
N LYS A 56 -7.54 -12.53 -26.45
CA LYS A 56 -6.48 -12.44 -27.47
C LYS A 56 -5.27 -13.34 -27.17
N LEU A 57 -5.25 -14.02 -26.02
CA LEU A 57 -4.09 -14.81 -25.59
C LEU A 57 -4.00 -16.15 -26.35
N PRO A 58 -2.81 -16.58 -26.81
CA PRO A 58 -2.66 -17.82 -27.59
C PRO A 58 -3.16 -19.09 -26.87
N ALA A 59 -2.97 -19.17 -25.55
CA ALA A 59 -3.47 -20.27 -24.72
C ALA A 59 -5.02 -20.33 -24.67
N PHE A 60 -5.68 -19.21 -24.96
CA PHE A 60 -7.14 -19.09 -25.06
C PHE A 60 -7.64 -19.55 -26.45
N LEU A 61 -6.93 -19.18 -27.52
CA LEU A 61 -7.24 -19.58 -28.89
C LEU A 61 -7.00 -21.08 -29.14
N ALA A 62 -6.00 -21.68 -28.49
CA ALA A 62 -5.70 -23.11 -28.61
C ALA A 62 -6.67 -24.03 -27.80
N LYS A 63 -7.50 -23.46 -26.91
CA LYS A 63 -8.41 -24.22 -26.03
C LYS A 63 -9.86 -24.28 -26.50
N VAL A 64 -10.19 -23.69 -27.64
CA VAL A 64 -11.54 -23.75 -28.23
C VAL A 64 -11.96 -25.20 -28.53
N GLU A 65 -11.02 -26.16 -28.59
CA GLU A 65 -11.28 -27.59 -28.79
C GLU A 65 -11.37 -28.45 -27.50
N SER A 66 -11.12 -27.90 -26.28
CA SER A 66 -11.19 -28.68 -25.02
C SER A 66 -12.04 -28.01 -23.94
N SER A 67 -13.32 -27.83 -24.25
CA SER A 67 -14.34 -27.30 -23.36
C SER A 67 -14.72 -28.27 -22.22
N ILE A 68 -13.95 -28.33 -21.12
CA ILE A 68 -14.43 -28.94 -19.84
C ILE A 68 -13.96 -28.22 -18.54
N LYS A 69 -12.83 -27.49 -18.48
CA LYS A 69 -12.37 -26.84 -17.23
C LYS A 69 -12.37 -25.31 -17.31
N GLN A 70 -13.34 -24.68 -16.67
CA GLN A 70 -13.34 -23.24 -16.40
C GLN A 70 -12.12 -22.87 -15.55
N SER A 71 -11.43 -21.80 -15.94
CA SER A 71 -10.32 -21.29 -15.13
C SER A 71 -10.85 -20.52 -13.91
N ARG A 72 -10.16 -20.61 -12.78
CA ARG A 72 -10.50 -19.94 -11.51
C ARG A 72 -9.76 -18.63 -11.38
N ILE A 73 -10.51 -17.59 -11.07
CA ILE A 73 -9.99 -16.26 -10.73
C ILE A 73 -10.36 -15.97 -9.28
N VAL A 74 -9.36 -15.68 -8.46
CA VAL A 74 -9.58 -15.06 -7.15
C VAL A 74 -9.39 -13.54 -7.25
N ILE A 75 -10.16 -12.78 -6.48
CA ILE A 75 -10.10 -11.31 -6.48
C ILE A 75 -9.55 -10.86 -5.13
N ASP A 76 -8.29 -10.44 -5.12
CA ASP A 76 -7.64 -9.87 -3.93
C ASP A 76 -8.24 -8.47 -3.65
N PRO A 77 -8.70 -8.19 -2.41
CA PRO A 77 -9.28 -6.93 -2.01
C PRO A 77 -8.62 -5.68 -2.59
N LEU A 78 -9.43 -4.79 -3.18
CA LEU A 78 -8.91 -3.57 -3.79
C LEU A 78 -8.40 -2.57 -2.75
N LEU A 79 -7.26 -1.94 -3.05
CA LEU A 79 -6.59 -1.01 -2.15
C LEU A 79 -6.61 0.44 -2.68
N GLU A 80 -6.65 1.41 -1.80
CA GLU A 80 -6.33 2.79 -2.14
C GLU A 80 -4.81 2.91 -2.32
N GLY A 81 -4.35 3.45 -3.46
CA GLY A 81 -2.94 3.33 -3.86
C GLY A 81 -1.95 4.12 -3.00
N ALA A 82 -2.36 5.26 -2.45
CA ALA A 82 -1.46 6.08 -1.63
C ALA A 82 -1.22 5.47 -0.25
N SER A 83 -2.29 5.06 0.43
CA SER A 83 -2.28 4.49 1.77
C SER A 83 -2.04 2.99 1.80
N GLY A 84 -2.39 2.27 0.73
CA GLY A 84 -2.47 0.82 0.70
C GLY A 84 -3.65 0.25 1.49
N GLN A 85 -4.59 1.06 1.98
CA GLN A 85 -5.71 0.60 2.80
C GLN A 85 -6.91 0.19 1.95
N GLN A 86 -7.72 -0.75 2.43
CA GLN A 86 -9.08 -0.90 1.91
C GLN A 86 -9.92 0.28 2.45
N THR A 87 -10.74 0.85 1.57
CA THR A 87 -11.69 1.93 1.88
C THR A 87 -13.10 1.47 1.51
N GLU A 88 -14.12 2.20 1.95
CA GLU A 88 -15.50 1.86 1.60
C GLU A 88 -15.72 1.87 0.08
N VAL A 89 -15.16 2.85 -0.65
CA VAL A 89 -15.23 2.86 -2.12
C VAL A 89 -14.49 1.70 -2.77
N THR A 90 -13.33 1.27 -2.27
CA THR A 90 -12.62 0.13 -2.88
C THR A 90 -13.34 -1.18 -2.63
N ARG A 91 -14.00 -1.34 -1.47
CA ARG A 91 -14.89 -2.47 -1.18
C ARG A 91 -16.10 -2.50 -2.11
N VAL A 92 -16.74 -1.35 -2.36
CA VAL A 92 -17.86 -1.26 -3.31
C VAL A 92 -17.39 -1.59 -4.73
N ALA A 93 -16.21 -1.09 -5.14
CA ALA A 93 -15.63 -1.42 -6.44
C ALA A 93 -15.39 -2.94 -6.58
N GLU A 94 -14.82 -3.59 -5.56
CA GLU A 94 -14.61 -5.04 -5.52
C GLU A 94 -15.92 -5.81 -5.72
N GLN A 95 -16.97 -5.48 -4.96
CA GLN A 95 -18.29 -6.14 -5.07
C GLN A 95 -18.86 -6.04 -6.49
N ARG A 96 -18.72 -4.87 -7.12
CA ARG A 96 -19.18 -4.63 -8.49
C ARG A 96 -18.35 -5.36 -9.53
N ILE A 97 -17.03 -5.41 -9.33
CA ILE A 97 -16.12 -6.21 -10.17
C ILE A 97 -16.53 -7.68 -10.12
N VAL A 98 -16.74 -8.24 -8.91
CA VAL A 98 -17.20 -9.63 -8.73
C VAL A 98 -18.51 -9.87 -9.49
N GLN A 99 -19.51 -9.00 -9.31
CA GLN A 99 -20.81 -9.11 -9.99
C GLN A 99 -20.68 -9.03 -11.51
N ARG A 100 -19.94 -8.04 -12.02
CA ARG A 100 -19.73 -7.85 -13.46
C ARG A 100 -18.99 -9.04 -14.05
N MET A 101 -17.92 -9.51 -13.41
CA MET A 101 -17.18 -10.68 -13.86
C MET A 101 -18.05 -11.93 -13.87
N GLN A 102 -18.82 -12.22 -12.82
CA GLN A 102 -19.72 -13.38 -12.82
C GLN A 102 -20.78 -13.31 -13.93
N SER A 103 -21.22 -12.10 -14.31
CA SER A 103 -22.19 -11.92 -15.40
C SER A 103 -21.61 -12.05 -16.81
N GLN A 104 -20.35 -11.64 -17.02
CA GLN A 104 -19.71 -11.55 -18.35
C GLN A 104 -18.64 -12.64 -18.60
N PHE A 105 -17.91 -13.09 -17.59
CA PHE A 105 -16.85 -14.10 -17.68
C PHE A 105 -17.41 -15.53 -17.49
N ARG A 106 -18.30 -16.00 -18.38
CA ARG A 106 -18.87 -17.37 -18.28
C ARG A 106 -17.82 -18.49 -18.39
N GLN A 107 -16.66 -18.18 -18.93
CA GLN A 107 -15.53 -19.09 -19.09
C GLN A 107 -14.63 -19.20 -17.86
N PHE A 108 -14.88 -18.37 -16.83
CA PHE A 108 -14.17 -18.42 -15.56
C PHE A 108 -15.10 -18.66 -14.38
N THR A 109 -14.57 -19.28 -13.35
CA THR A 109 -15.19 -19.33 -12.03
C THR A 109 -14.55 -18.25 -11.17
N VAL A 110 -15.32 -17.21 -10.84
CA VAL A 110 -14.88 -16.14 -9.93
C VAL A 110 -15.10 -16.60 -8.49
N THR A 111 -14.03 -16.67 -7.70
CA THR A 111 -14.06 -17.20 -6.34
C THR A 111 -13.51 -16.20 -5.32
N PRO A 112 -13.95 -16.28 -4.05
CA PRO A 112 -13.45 -15.40 -2.99
C PRO A 112 -11.95 -15.61 -2.73
N PHE A 113 -11.28 -14.53 -2.32
CA PHE A 113 -9.87 -14.57 -1.94
C PHE A 113 -9.69 -15.15 -0.53
N ASN A 114 -9.54 -16.48 -0.48
CA ASN A 114 -9.34 -17.23 0.75
C ASN A 114 -8.35 -18.39 0.53
N ASN A 115 -7.93 -19.03 1.62
CA ASN A 115 -6.90 -20.06 1.58
C ASN A 115 -7.34 -21.31 0.78
N ALA A 116 -8.63 -21.62 0.74
CA ALA A 116 -9.15 -22.79 0.01
C ALA A 116 -9.13 -22.60 -1.51
N GLU A 117 -9.35 -21.37 -1.98
CA GLU A 117 -9.47 -21.07 -3.40
C GLU A 117 -8.12 -20.67 -4.03
N ILE A 118 -7.21 -20.03 -3.28
CA ILE A 118 -5.92 -19.58 -3.83
C ILE A 118 -5.04 -20.72 -4.34
N GLU A 119 -5.07 -21.89 -3.67
CA GLU A 119 -4.31 -23.08 -4.09
C GLU A 119 -4.80 -23.65 -5.43
N ARG A 120 -6.06 -23.35 -5.81
CA ARG A 120 -6.71 -23.86 -7.02
C ARG A 120 -6.86 -22.79 -8.11
N ALA A 121 -6.64 -21.54 -7.76
CA ALA A 121 -6.73 -20.41 -8.67
C ALA A 121 -5.65 -20.51 -9.75
N GLN A 122 -6.02 -20.25 -11.01
CA GLN A 122 -5.01 -20.01 -12.05
C GLN A 122 -4.64 -18.54 -12.14
N TYR A 123 -5.57 -17.65 -11.77
CA TYR A 123 -5.39 -16.22 -11.87
C TYR A 123 -5.76 -15.52 -10.58
N VAL A 124 -5.04 -14.44 -10.30
CA VAL A 124 -5.39 -13.45 -9.29
C VAL A 124 -5.67 -12.12 -9.98
N LEU A 125 -6.82 -11.53 -9.66
CA LEU A 125 -7.15 -10.15 -9.99
C LEU A 125 -6.85 -9.28 -8.79
N ASN A 126 -6.07 -8.22 -8.98
CA ASN A 126 -5.83 -7.20 -7.98
C ASN A 126 -6.09 -5.81 -8.57
N GLY A 127 -6.32 -4.82 -7.72
CA GLY A 127 -6.64 -3.49 -8.19
C GLY A 127 -6.43 -2.37 -7.20
N THR A 128 -6.18 -1.18 -7.73
CA THR A 128 -5.99 0.03 -6.94
C THR A 128 -6.92 1.15 -7.37
N LEU A 129 -7.38 1.92 -6.38
CA LEU A 129 -8.00 3.22 -6.61
C LEU A 129 -6.99 4.30 -6.25
N VAL A 130 -6.61 5.15 -7.20
CA VAL A 130 -5.58 6.18 -7.04
C VAL A 130 -6.19 7.55 -7.27
N ARG A 131 -6.02 8.48 -6.33
CA ARG A 131 -6.39 9.88 -6.55
C ARG A 131 -5.38 10.55 -7.47
N ASP A 132 -5.83 11.13 -8.58
CA ASP A 132 -4.97 11.91 -9.47
C ASP A 132 -4.72 13.29 -8.85
N LYS A 133 -3.48 13.53 -8.41
CA LYS A 133 -3.10 14.77 -7.68
C LYS A 133 -2.91 15.97 -8.63
N ASP A 134 -2.67 15.71 -9.92
CA ASP A 134 -2.30 16.74 -10.91
C ASP A 134 -3.43 17.11 -11.88
N SER A 135 -4.60 16.45 -11.81
CA SER A 135 -5.74 16.78 -12.67
C SER A 135 -6.57 17.92 -12.08
N ALA A 136 -6.82 18.96 -12.88
CA ALA A 136 -7.66 20.11 -12.52
C ALA A 136 -9.09 19.71 -12.13
N ASP A 137 -9.55 18.53 -12.59
CA ASP A 137 -10.87 17.98 -12.28
C ASP A 137 -10.86 17.03 -11.07
N GLY A 138 -9.70 16.70 -10.49
CA GLY A 138 -9.54 15.85 -9.30
C GLY A 138 -10.30 14.53 -9.38
N ARG A 139 -9.77 13.56 -10.12
CA ARG A 139 -10.52 12.34 -10.46
C ARG A 139 -9.73 11.07 -10.19
N TYR A 140 -10.42 10.03 -9.71
CA TYR A 140 -9.80 8.77 -9.34
C TYR A 140 -9.47 7.94 -10.57
N ARG A 141 -8.42 7.13 -10.47
CA ARG A 141 -8.04 6.12 -11.45
C ARG A 141 -8.20 4.75 -10.81
N LEU A 142 -9.03 3.90 -11.41
CA LEU A 142 -9.13 2.48 -11.09
C LEU A 142 -8.15 1.72 -11.98
N ASN A 143 -7.18 1.05 -11.38
CA ASN A 143 -6.28 0.13 -12.08
C ASN A 143 -6.65 -1.29 -11.70
N LEU A 144 -6.78 -2.17 -12.68
CA LEU A 144 -6.96 -3.60 -12.45
C LEU A 144 -5.88 -4.37 -13.22
N ALA A 145 -5.33 -5.42 -12.62
CA ALA A 145 -4.40 -6.33 -13.28
C ALA A 145 -4.79 -7.78 -13.00
N LEU A 146 -4.80 -8.59 -14.07
CA LEU A 146 -5.02 -10.02 -13.99
C LEU A 146 -3.70 -10.74 -14.19
N THR A 147 -3.24 -11.46 -13.17
CA THR A 147 -1.96 -12.19 -13.19
C THR A 147 -2.20 -13.68 -13.25
N GLU A 148 -1.50 -14.40 -14.14
CA GLU A 148 -1.44 -15.86 -14.10
C GLU A 148 -0.47 -16.28 -12.99
N ILE A 149 -0.99 -16.93 -11.95
CA ILE A 149 -0.23 -17.20 -10.71
C ILE A 149 0.99 -18.07 -10.98
N LYS A 150 0.86 -19.09 -11.85
CA LYS A 150 1.92 -20.07 -12.11
C LYS A 150 3.13 -19.46 -12.84
N SER A 151 2.90 -18.61 -13.84
CA SER A 151 3.98 -17.96 -14.59
C SER A 151 4.43 -16.65 -13.93
N GLY A 152 3.58 -16.08 -13.07
CA GLY A 152 3.80 -14.76 -12.48
C GLY A 152 3.67 -13.62 -13.48
N VAL A 153 3.07 -13.86 -14.66
CA VAL A 153 2.94 -12.87 -15.72
C VAL A 153 1.58 -12.18 -15.62
N VAL A 154 1.58 -10.85 -15.70
CA VAL A 154 0.36 -10.06 -15.89
C VAL A 154 -0.14 -10.29 -17.30
N ILE A 155 -1.34 -10.87 -17.44
CA ILE A 155 -1.90 -11.26 -18.74
C ILE A 155 -2.91 -10.24 -19.29
N ALA A 156 -3.43 -9.37 -18.43
CA ALA A 156 -4.31 -8.27 -18.81
C ALA A 156 -4.21 -7.15 -17.77
N GLN A 157 -4.35 -5.91 -18.23
CA GLN A 157 -4.32 -4.73 -17.37
C GLN A 157 -5.29 -3.68 -17.92
N SER A 158 -6.09 -3.08 -17.05
CA SER A 158 -7.02 -2.03 -17.44
C SER A 158 -6.95 -0.82 -16.52
N VAL A 159 -7.26 0.34 -17.10
CA VAL A 159 -7.29 1.62 -16.41
C VAL A 159 -8.58 2.34 -16.76
N ALA A 160 -9.38 2.69 -15.76
CA ALA A 160 -10.56 3.53 -15.93
C ALA A 160 -10.45 4.80 -15.06
N ARG A 161 -10.89 5.93 -15.61
CA ARG A 161 -10.93 7.22 -14.87
C ARG A 161 -12.35 7.49 -14.40
N ILE A 162 -12.48 7.84 -13.13
CA ILE A 162 -13.75 8.05 -12.44
C ILE A 162 -13.98 9.55 -12.26
N SER A 163 -15.14 10.04 -12.69
CA SER A 163 -15.49 11.47 -12.67
C SER A 163 -16.06 11.98 -11.37
N ASP A 164 -16.53 11.09 -10.51
CA ASP A 164 -17.23 11.41 -9.26
C ASP A 164 -16.32 12.16 -8.29
N ALA A 165 -16.76 13.35 -7.88
CA ALA A 165 -16.06 14.19 -6.93
C ALA A 165 -16.16 13.68 -5.49
N THR A 166 -17.21 12.93 -5.18
CA THR A 166 -17.53 12.45 -3.82
C THR A 166 -17.63 10.94 -3.81
N LEU A 167 -16.52 10.29 -3.49
CA LEU A 167 -16.46 8.86 -3.18
C LEU A 167 -16.18 8.68 -1.70
N ASP A 168 -16.76 7.65 -1.08
CA ASP A 168 -16.50 7.35 0.33
C ASP A 168 -15.13 6.69 0.50
N THR A 169 -14.10 7.53 0.69
CA THR A 169 -12.72 7.07 0.91
C THR A 169 -12.39 6.81 2.37
N ARG A 170 -13.39 6.71 3.26
CA ARG A 170 -13.13 6.33 4.64
C ARG A 170 -12.50 4.92 4.66
N PRO A 171 -11.45 4.70 5.45
CA PRO A 171 -10.88 3.37 5.62
C PRO A 171 -11.91 2.43 6.25
N THR A 172 -11.85 1.16 5.88
CA THR A 172 -12.70 0.15 6.51
C THR A 172 -12.36 -0.01 7.99
N ALA A 173 -13.22 -0.69 8.76
CA ALA A 173 -13.09 -0.74 10.22
C ALA A 173 -11.70 -1.20 10.69
N PHE A 174 -11.14 -2.25 10.10
CA PHE A 174 -9.80 -2.71 10.44
C PHE A 174 -8.73 -1.63 10.22
N PHE A 175 -8.73 -0.97 9.05
CA PHE A 175 -7.73 0.03 8.70
C PHE A 175 -7.90 1.34 9.48
N ARG A 176 -9.16 1.72 9.79
CA ARG A 176 -9.49 2.85 10.63
C ARG A 176 -8.91 2.67 12.03
N ASP A 177 -9.17 1.52 12.64
CA ASP A 177 -8.81 1.21 14.03
C ASP A 177 -7.32 0.89 14.18
N SER A 178 -6.65 0.43 13.11
CA SER A 178 -5.23 0.06 13.14
C SER A 178 -4.32 1.20 13.62
N PRO A 179 -3.40 0.94 14.58
CA PRO A 179 -2.56 1.96 15.18
C PRO A 179 -1.47 2.49 14.25
N VAL A 180 -1.05 1.67 13.27
CA VAL A 180 0.02 1.99 12.33
C VAL A 180 -0.46 1.89 10.89
N ASN A 181 0.21 2.62 9.98
CA ASN A 181 0.03 2.37 8.55
C ASN A 181 0.71 1.04 8.14
N GLY A 182 -0.08 0.07 7.70
CA GLY A 182 0.42 -1.25 7.30
C GLY A 182 0.89 -1.35 5.85
N LYS A 183 1.40 -0.26 5.24
CA LYS A 183 1.88 -0.26 3.84
C LYS A 183 3.34 -0.72 3.80
N ASP A 184 3.56 -2.03 3.67
CA ASP A 184 4.91 -2.62 3.57
C ASP A 184 5.31 -2.93 2.11
N ARG A 185 6.50 -3.51 1.92
CA ARG A 185 7.01 -3.86 0.58
C ARG A 185 6.10 -4.82 -0.21
N GLY A 186 5.37 -5.70 0.48
CA GLY A 186 4.41 -6.60 -0.17
C GLY A 186 3.20 -5.84 -0.69
N VAL A 187 2.69 -4.88 0.09
CA VAL A 187 1.61 -3.97 -0.32
C VAL A 187 2.07 -3.05 -1.46
N GLU A 188 3.31 -2.57 -1.43
CA GLU A 188 3.87 -1.83 -2.56
C GLU A 188 4.00 -2.70 -3.81
N GLY A 189 4.35 -3.98 -3.66
CA GLY A 189 4.37 -4.96 -4.75
C GLY A 189 2.99 -5.20 -5.34
N TYR A 190 1.96 -5.30 -4.50
CA TYR A 190 0.56 -5.34 -4.92
C TYR A 190 0.22 -4.10 -5.77
N ILE A 191 0.54 -2.90 -5.27
CA ILE A 191 0.21 -1.63 -5.93
C ILE A 191 0.91 -1.54 -7.29
N ARG A 192 2.21 -1.88 -7.35
CA ARG A 192 2.96 -1.93 -8.61
C ARG A 192 2.33 -2.91 -9.59
N THR A 193 1.97 -4.11 -9.13
CA THR A 193 1.36 -5.15 -9.98
C THR A 193 0.06 -4.68 -10.62
N ALA A 194 -0.77 -3.91 -9.90
CA ALA A 194 -2.01 -3.36 -10.46
C ALA A 194 -1.79 -2.42 -11.68
N GLU A 195 -0.58 -1.85 -11.83
CA GLU A 195 -0.20 -0.94 -12.92
C GLU A 195 0.72 -1.61 -13.97
N THR A 196 1.13 -2.85 -13.73
CA THR A 196 2.06 -3.59 -14.59
C THR A 196 1.42 -3.93 -15.93
N GLN A 197 2.13 -3.64 -17.03
CA GLN A 197 1.61 -3.88 -18.38
C GLN A 197 1.49 -5.38 -18.71
N PRO A 198 0.54 -5.79 -19.59
CA PRO A 198 0.43 -7.17 -20.02
C PRO A 198 1.72 -7.71 -20.63
N GLY A 199 2.04 -8.97 -20.35
CA GLY A 199 3.28 -9.65 -20.76
C GLY A 199 4.47 -9.39 -19.84
N GLN A 200 4.36 -8.53 -18.84
CA GLN A 200 5.40 -8.28 -17.85
C GLN A 200 5.19 -9.12 -16.58
N ALA A 201 6.27 -9.34 -15.83
CA ALA A 201 6.20 -10.03 -14.54
C ALA A 201 5.50 -9.17 -13.48
N ALA A 202 4.59 -9.78 -12.73
CA ALA A 202 4.07 -9.22 -11.49
C ALA A 202 5.17 -9.15 -10.42
N ASP A 203 4.93 -8.38 -9.36
CA ASP A 203 5.87 -8.28 -8.26
C ASP A 203 6.02 -9.63 -7.54
N ALA A 204 7.25 -10.15 -7.48
CA ALA A 204 7.52 -11.47 -6.94
C ALA A 204 7.15 -11.59 -5.45
N LEU A 205 7.40 -10.55 -4.65
CA LEU A 205 7.10 -10.57 -3.22
C LEU A 205 5.58 -10.57 -2.96
N TYR A 206 4.82 -9.85 -3.80
CA TYR A 206 3.37 -9.90 -3.76
C TYR A 206 2.85 -11.32 -4.04
N LEU A 207 3.32 -11.97 -5.12
CA LEU A 207 2.88 -13.32 -5.47
C LEU A 207 3.27 -14.37 -4.42
N GLU A 208 4.49 -14.29 -3.89
CA GLU A 208 4.98 -15.17 -2.82
C GLU A 208 4.08 -15.11 -1.57
N ARG A 209 3.57 -13.91 -1.26
CA ARG A 209 2.74 -13.65 -0.07
C ARG A 209 1.26 -14.00 -0.24
N LEU A 210 0.78 -14.34 -1.43
CA LEU A 210 -0.64 -14.63 -1.68
C LEU A 210 -1.25 -15.61 -0.66
N PRO A 211 -0.62 -16.75 -0.33
CA PRO A 211 -1.17 -17.66 0.68
C PRO A 211 -1.35 -17.00 2.05
N THR A 212 -0.40 -16.17 2.49
CA THR A 212 -0.52 -15.44 3.77
C THR A 212 -1.56 -14.33 3.71
N SER A 213 -1.62 -13.61 2.59
CA SER A 213 -2.62 -12.57 2.35
C SER A 213 -4.04 -13.11 2.43
N THR A 214 -4.29 -14.35 1.98
CA THR A 214 -5.63 -14.94 2.11
C THR A 214 -6.03 -15.20 3.57
N VAL A 215 -5.14 -15.74 4.40
CA VAL A 215 -5.40 -15.95 5.83
C VAL A 215 -5.60 -14.60 6.54
N LEU A 216 -4.79 -13.60 6.19
CA LEU A 216 -4.94 -12.22 6.67
C LEU A 216 -6.30 -11.63 6.27
N GLN A 217 -6.76 -11.88 5.05
CA GLN A 217 -8.05 -11.37 4.57
C GLN A 217 -9.21 -12.01 5.31
N GLU A 218 -9.16 -13.32 5.57
CA GLU A 218 -10.18 -14.00 6.37
C GLU A 218 -10.18 -13.50 7.83
N ALA A 219 -9.01 -13.26 8.41
CA ALA A 219 -8.89 -12.68 9.75
C ALA A 219 -9.49 -11.26 9.83
N THR A 220 -9.19 -10.44 8.83
CA THR A 220 -9.73 -9.09 8.68
C THR A 220 -11.25 -9.10 8.52
N THR A 221 -11.76 -10.00 7.68
CA THR A 221 -13.22 -10.19 7.50
C THR A 221 -13.90 -10.58 8.81
N ALA A 222 -13.30 -11.47 9.61
CA ALA A 222 -13.84 -11.85 10.91
C ALA A 222 -13.81 -10.69 11.91
N TYR A 223 -12.74 -9.88 11.93
CA TYR A 223 -12.63 -8.68 12.77
C TYR A 223 -13.73 -7.67 12.43
N GLU A 224 -13.89 -7.34 11.15
CA GLU A 224 -14.88 -6.36 10.69
C GLU A 224 -16.32 -6.83 10.92
N ALA A 225 -16.54 -8.14 10.98
CA ALA A 225 -17.82 -8.75 11.32
C ALA A 225 -18.07 -8.93 12.83
N GLY A 226 -17.19 -8.43 13.70
CA GLY A 226 -17.35 -8.54 15.15
C GLY A 226 -17.01 -9.93 15.73
N ARG A 227 -16.53 -10.87 14.92
CA ARG A 227 -16.21 -12.25 15.34
C ARG A 227 -14.79 -12.33 15.90
N MET A 228 -14.58 -11.68 17.05
CA MET A 228 -13.24 -11.47 17.61
C MET A 228 -12.48 -12.77 17.93
N SER A 229 -13.13 -13.80 18.45
CA SER A 229 -12.46 -15.09 18.72
C SER A 229 -11.98 -15.77 17.43
N GLU A 230 -12.77 -15.70 16.35
CA GLU A 230 -12.37 -16.22 15.04
C GLU A 230 -11.23 -15.39 14.44
N ALA A 231 -11.37 -14.06 14.49
CA ALA A 231 -10.34 -13.14 14.02
C ALA A 231 -8.99 -13.40 14.71
N LEU A 232 -8.99 -13.58 16.04
CA LEU A 232 -7.78 -13.85 16.81
C LEU A 232 -7.11 -15.14 16.33
N SER A 233 -7.88 -16.23 16.22
CA SER A 233 -7.35 -17.52 15.76
C SER A 233 -6.73 -17.43 14.36
N ARG A 234 -7.36 -16.71 13.44
CA ARG A 234 -6.86 -16.52 12.07
C ARG A 234 -5.63 -15.60 12.03
N TYR A 235 -5.60 -14.51 12.79
CA TYR A 235 -4.41 -13.65 12.90
C TYR A 235 -3.22 -14.40 13.51
N GLU A 236 -3.45 -15.24 14.52
CA GLU A 236 -2.42 -16.09 15.10
C GLU A 236 -1.93 -17.16 14.10
N ALA A 237 -2.83 -17.70 13.28
CA ALA A 237 -2.45 -18.60 12.19
C ALA A 237 -1.59 -17.88 11.15
N ALA A 238 -1.96 -16.66 10.75
CA ALA A 238 -1.18 -15.83 9.84
C ALA A 238 0.21 -15.49 10.42
N SER A 239 0.30 -15.15 11.71
CA SER A 239 1.59 -14.79 12.34
C SER A 239 2.57 -15.96 12.47
N ARG A 240 2.07 -17.20 12.43
CA ARG A 240 2.90 -18.43 12.47
C ARG A 240 3.46 -18.82 11.10
N ARG A 241 3.03 -18.17 10.02
CA ARG A 241 3.56 -18.43 8.68
C ARG A 241 4.98 -17.87 8.53
N PRO A 242 5.84 -18.46 7.68
CA PRO A 242 7.22 -18.01 7.50
C PRO A 242 7.36 -16.52 7.16
N ASP A 243 6.44 -16.01 6.34
CA ASP A 243 6.33 -14.63 5.89
C ASP A 243 5.28 -13.83 6.69
N GLY A 244 4.86 -14.34 7.86
CA GLY A 244 3.81 -13.76 8.72
C GLY A 244 4.25 -12.57 9.57
N GLN A 245 5.53 -12.20 9.54
CA GLN A 245 6.05 -10.99 10.20
C GLN A 245 5.68 -9.72 9.42
N GLN A 246 4.39 -9.40 9.40
CA GLN A 246 3.84 -8.24 8.68
C GLN A 246 3.07 -7.32 9.61
N LEU A 247 3.21 -6.00 9.42
CA LEU A 247 2.58 -4.99 10.28
C LEU A 247 1.05 -5.15 10.39
N ARG A 248 0.37 -5.54 9.30
CA ARG A 248 -1.08 -5.75 9.28
C ARG A 248 -1.52 -6.92 10.17
N ILE A 249 -0.77 -8.01 10.15
CA ILE A 249 -1.05 -9.20 10.97
C ILE A 249 -0.95 -8.83 12.45
N TYR A 250 0.14 -8.15 12.85
CA TYR A 250 0.33 -7.74 14.24
C TYR A 250 -0.60 -6.60 14.68
N SER A 251 -1.02 -5.73 13.76
CA SER A 251 -2.10 -4.76 14.03
C SER A 251 -3.41 -5.48 14.33
N GLY A 252 -3.76 -6.52 13.56
CA GLY A 252 -4.96 -7.33 13.79
C GLY A 252 -4.93 -8.13 15.08
N LEU A 253 -3.80 -8.77 15.40
CA LEU A 253 -3.60 -9.43 16.70
C LEU A 253 -3.81 -8.44 17.85
N TYR A 254 -3.17 -7.27 17.78
CA TYR A 254 -3.25 -6.24 18.81
C TYR A 254 -4.70 -5.78 19.01
N LEU A 255 -5.38 -5.42 17.92
CA LEU A 255 -6.77 -4.93 17.95
C LEU A 255 -7.70 -5.99 18.53
N THR A 256 -7.56 -7.24 18.07
CA THR A 256 -8.46 -8.32 18.50
C THR A 256 -8.21 -8.70 19.96
N GLN A 257 -6.96 -8.76 20.40
CA GLN A 257 -6.60 -8.99 21.81
C GLN A 257 -7.15 -7.87 22.71
N ALA A 258 -7.03 -6.61 22.28
CA ALA A 258 -7.56 -5.47 23.00
C ALA A 258 -9.09 -5.52 23.13
N GLN A 259 -9.81 -5.83 22.04
CA GLN A 259 -11.27 -5.99 22.07
C GLN A 259 -11.75 -7.16 22.93
N LEU A 260 -10.95 -8.22 23.05
CA LEU A 260 -11.21 -9.36 23.93
C LEU A 260 -10.78 -9.12 25.39
N GLY A 261 -10.28 -7.93 25.73
CA GLY A 261 -9.80 -7.61 27.08
C GLY A 261 -8.47 -8.30 27.47
N ARG A 262 -7.74 -8.87 26.51
CA ARG A 262 -6.44 -9.52 26.71
C ARG A 262 -5.31 -8.49 26.73
N THR A 263 -5.32 -7.62 27.74
CA THR A 263 -4.44 -6.43 27.81
C THR A 263 -2.96 -6.76 27.78
N ALA A 264 -2.51 -7.79 28.51
CA ALA A 264 -1.11 -8.21 28.53
C ALA A 264 -0.64 -8.73 27.16
N ASP A 265 -1.47 -9.53 26.48
CA ASP A 265 -1.18 -10.03 25.14
C ASP A 265 -1.14 -8.89 24.13
N ALA A 266 -2.10 -7.96 24.20
CA ALA A 266 -2.15 -6.79 23.34
C ALA A 266 -0.90 -5.92 23.49
N GLU A 267 -0.45 -5.64 24.72
CA GLU A 267 0.78 -4.88 24.95
C GLU A 267 2.02 -5.60 24.38
N LYS A 268 2.13 -6.92 24.60
CA LYS A 268 3.23 -7.72 24.04
C LYS A 268 3.23 -7.70 22.51
N THR A 269 2.05 -7.88 21.90
CA THR A 269 1.87 -7.82 20.45
C THR A 269 2.23 -6.44 19.90
N PHE A 270 1.81 -5.36 20.57
CA PHE A 270 2.18 -4.01 20.16
C PHE A 270 3.70 -3.78 20.26
N GLY A 271 4.36 -4.31 21.29
CA GLY A 271 5.83 -4.31 21.36
C GLY A 271 6.48 -4.98 20.14
N THR A 272 5.91 -6.09 19.66
CA THR A 272 6.39 -6.77 18.45
C THR A 272 6.09 -5.95 17.19
N LEU A 273 4.94 -5.30 17.12
CA LEU A 273 4.58 -4.38 16.04
C LEU A 273 5.56 -3.20 15.95
N ALA A 274 5.89 -2.58 17.09
CA ALA A 274 6.85 -1.49 17.17
C ALA A 274 8.27 -1.94 16.73
N ARG A 275 8.71 -3.11 17.20
CA ARG A 275 9.99 -3.71 16.79
C ARG A 275 10.03 -3.91 15.27
N LEU A 276 9.04 -4.60 14.71
CA LEU A 276 8.95 -4.86 13.27
C LEU A 276 8.93 -3.56 12.46
N GLY A 277 8.18 -2.56 12.91
CA GLY A 277 8.11 -1.26 12.26
C GLY A 277 9.47 -0.54 12.25
N LEU A 278 10.23 -0.60 13.36
CA LEU A 278 11.56 0.01 13.42
C LEU A 278 12.57 -0.75 12.54
N GLU A 279 12.59 -2.09 12.61
CA GLU A 279 13.49 -2.93 11.81
C GLU A 279 13.27 -2.77 10.29
N THR A 280 12.01 -2.53 9.89
CA THR A 280 11.65 -2.32 8.48
C THR A 280 11.59 -0.84 8.07
N ASN A 281 11.97 0.07 8.98
CA ASN A 281 11.92 1.52 8.79
C ASN A 281 10.54 2.05 8.34
N ASN A 282 9.49 1.42 8.85
CA ASN A 282 8.09 1.63 8.46
C ASN A 282 7.16 1.81 9.69
N LEU A 283 7.70 2.25 10.84
CA LEU A 283 6.88 2.53 12.01
C LEU A 283 6.22 3.91 11.88
N SER A 284 4.94 3.89 11.51
CA SER A 284 4.16 5.08 11.20
C SER A 284 2.87 5.07 12.04
N VAL A 285 2.87 5.74 13.19
CA VAL A 285 1.84 5.60 14.24
C VAL A 285 0.86 6.76 14.21
N LYS A 286 -0.44 6.47 14.29
CA LYS A 286 -1.52 7.47 14.34
C LYS A 286 -1.65 8.04 15.76
N PHE A 287 -1.00 9.17 16.02
CA PHE A 287 -1.23 9.98 17.20
C PHE A 287 -2.10 11.19 16.84
N LEU A 288 -3.33 11.21 17.34
CA LEU A 288 -4.24 12.33 17.11
C LEU A 288 -4.06 13.39 18.21
N PHE A 289 -3.75 14.60 17.75
CA PHE A 289 -3.51 15.77 18.59
C PHE A 289 -4.71 16.71 18.53
N LYS A 290 -4.89 17.52 19.58
CA LYS A 290 -5.82 18.65 19.54
C LYS A 290 -5.39 19.64 18.44
N PRO A 291 -6.34 20.34 17.79
CA PRO A 291 -6.02 21.37 16.79
C PRO A 291 -5.02 22.39 17.33
N GLY A 292 -4.00 22.72 16.53
CA GLY A 292 -2.99 23.72 16.89
C GLY A 292 -2.14 23.41 18.13
N SER A 293 -2.18 22.18 18.66
CA SER A 293 -1.53 21.82 19.93
C SER A 293 -0.65 20.56 19.81
N THR A 294 0.23 20.39 20.80
CA THR A 294 1.03 19.19 21.06
C THR A 294 0.36 18.22 22.04
N ASP A 295 -0.79 18.59 22.61
CA ASP A 295 -1.60 17.70 23.42
C ASP A 295 -2.33 16.67 22.55
N PHE A 296 -2.38 15.43 23.02
CA PHE A 296 -3.27 14.42 22.45
C PHE A 296 -4.74 14.78 22.67
N LEU A 297 -5.62 14.22 21.84
CA LEU A 297 -7.06 14.27 22.08
C LEU A 297 -7.41 13.70 23.45
N ALA A 298 -8.40 14.28 24.11
CA ALA A 298 -8.81 13.85 25.45
C ALA A 298 -9.74 12.63 25.43
N ASP A 299 -10.24 12.22 24.26
CA ASP A 299 -11.15 11.08 24.12
C ASP A 299 -10.42 9.77 24.48
N PRO A 300 -10.83 9.07 25.56
CA PRO A 300 -10.22 7.81 25.97
C PRO A 300 -10.34 6.71 24.90
N LYS A 301 -11.38 6.75 24.05
CA LYS A 301 -11.53 5.79 22.94
C LYS A 301 -10.41 5.90 21.90
N ILE A 302 -9.75 7.06 21.83
CA ILE A 302 -8.67 7.35 20.90
C ILE A 302 -7.31 7.23 21.62
N SER A 303 -7.15 7.92 22.74
CA SER A 303 -5.82 8.19 23.31
C SER A 303 -5.48 7.36 24.54
N ALA A 304 -6.38 6.52 25.08
CA ALA A 304 -6.08 5.71 26.26
C ALA A 304 -4.93 4.71 26.04
N ALA A 305 -4.73 4.24 24.81
CA ALA A 305 -3.66 3.31 24.48
C ALA A 305 -2.28 3.99 24.30
N TYR A 306 -2.25 5.31 24.09
CA TYR A 306 -1.03 6.03 23.70
C TYR A 306 0.11 5.93 24.73
N PRO A 307 -0.12 5.99 26.05
CA PRO A 307 0.95 5.78 27.03
C PRO A 307 1.61 4.40 26.89
N MET A 308 0.82 3.35 26.69
CA MET A 308 1.36 2.00 26.46
C MET A 308 2.14 1.93 25.14
N TRP A 309 1.61 2.55 24.07
CA TRP A 309 2.30 2.59 22.78
C TRP A 309 3.65 3.29 22.88
N LEU A 310 3.70 4.47 23.50
CA LEU A 310 4.93 5.23 23.71
C LEU A 310 5.96 4.45 24.53
N ARG A 311 5.53 3.78 25.62
CA ARG A 311 6.40 2.91 26.41
C ARG A 311 6.99 1.77 25.58
N GLN A 312 6.18 1.07 24.79
CA GLN A 312 6.67 -0.02 23.95
C GLN A 312 7.58 0.48 22.82
N ILE A 313 7.25 1.61 22.18
CA ILE A 313 8.12 2.22 21.16
C ILE A 313 9.47 2.61 21.77
N ALA A 314 9.47 3.26 22.95
CA ALA A 314 10.70 3.62 23.65
C ALA A 314 11.53 2.39 24.01
N ARG A 315 10.89 1.35 24.55
CA ARG A 315 11.55 0.09 24.87
C ARG A 315 12.22 -0.54 23.66
N GLN A 316 11.52 -0.65 22.52
CA GLN A 316 12.10 -1.24 21.31
C GLN A 316 13.18 -0.35 20.70
N ALA A 317 12.98 0.96 20.64
CA ALA A 317 13.98 1.90 20.13
C ALA A 317 15.29 1.88 20.95
N ALA A 318 15.20 1.68 22.27
CA ALA A 318 16.37 1.60 23.14
C ALA A 318 17.26 0.37 22.85
N GLN A 319 16.69 -0.71 22.30
CA GLN A 319 17.41 -1.93 21.92
C GLN A 319 18.15 -1.80 20.57
N ILE A 320 17.93 -0.72 19.82
CA ILE A 320 18.54 -0.53 18.50
C ILE A 320 19.87 0.20 18.66
N ASP A 321 20.92 -0.29 18.00
CA ASP A 321 22.27 0.31 17.97
C ASP A 321 22.38 1.44 16.94
N SER A 322 21.29 2.17 16.72
CA SER A 322 21.18 3.27 15.78
C SER A 322 20.29 4.35 16.37
N CYS A 323 20.30 5.50 15.72
CA CYS A 323 19.46 6.62 16.12
C CYS A 323 18.09 6.50 15.47
N VAL A 324 17.08 7.11 16.09
CA VAL A 324 15.71 7.14 15.56
C VAL A 324 15.29 8.59 15.37
N VAL A 325 14.82 8.91 14.16
CA VAL A 325 14.22 10.20 13.83
C VAL A 325 12.72 10.10 14.07
N VAL A 326 12.22 10.92 15.00
CA VAL A 326 10.80 11.11 15.29
C VAL A 326 10.29 12.24 14.38
N THR A 327 9.47 11.90 13.39
CA THR A 327 8.98 12.85 12.39
C THR A 327 7.50 13.09 12.57
N GLY A 328 7.11 14.34 12.84
CA GLY A 328 5.71 14.75 12.91
C GLY A 328 5.17 15.12 11.54
N HIS A 329 3.89 14.80 11.32
CA HIS A 329 3.13 15.16 10.12
C HIS A 329 1.81 15.87 10.49
N THR A 330 1.34 16.73 9.61
CA THR A 330 0.06 17.45 9.75
C THR A 330 -0.76 17.30 8.47
N SER A 331 -2.08 17.48 8.57
CA SER A 331 -2.94 17.55 7.40
C SER A 331 -2.64 18.77 6.52
N ARG A 332 -3.19 18.77 5.30
CA ARG A 332 -3.07 19.85 4.32
C ARG A 332 -4.04 21.01 4.62
N THR A 333 -4.16 21.39 5.90
CA THR A 333 -5.08 22.44 6.37
C THR A 333 -4.29 23.60 6.96
N GLY A 334 -4.52 24.82 6.48
CA GLY A 334 -3.79 26.02 6.90
C GLY A 334 -2.46 26.24 6.18
N SER A 335 -1.69 27.24 6.61
CA SER A 335 -0.44 27.64 5.93
C SER A 335 0.70 26.63 6.15
N GLU A 336 1.57 26.48 5.15
CA GLU A 336 2.74 25.60 5.20
C GLU A 336 3.64 25.88 6.41
N SER A 337 4.05 27.13 6.62
CA SER A 337 4.97 27.52 7.70
C SER A 337 4.42 27.22 9.11
N VAL A 338 3.11 27.29 9.30
CA VAL A 338 2.46 26.92 10.57
C VAL A 338 2.48 25.41 10.75
N ASN A 339 2.18 24.66 9.69
CA ASN A 339 2.18 23.19 9.71
C ASN A 339 3.58 22.62 9.93
N GLU A 340 4.61 23.18 9.30
CA GLU A 340 6.00 22.83 9.55
C GLU A 340 6.36 22.96 11.03
N ARG A 341 6.09 24.14 11.62
CA ARG A 341 6.38 24.41 13.02
C ARG A 341 5.59 23.48 13.95
N LEU A 342 4.29 23.30 13.70
CA LEU A 342 3.42 22.47 14.53
C LEU A 342 3.84 20.99 14.48
N SER A 343 4.17 20.49 13.29
CA SER A 343 4.63 19.11 13.11
C SER A 343 5.95 18.86 13.87
N LEU A 344 6.89 19.80 13.84
CA LEU A 344 8.13 19.72 14.61
C LEU A 344 7.88 19.76 16.12
N GLN A 345 7.01 20.65 16.60
CA GLN A 345 6.64 20.74 18.02
C GLN A 345 6.01 19.43 18.54
N ARG A 346 5.18 18.79 17.73
CA ARG A 346 4.59 17.47 18.05
C ARG A 346 5.65 16.38 18.10
N ALA A 347 6.60 16.37 17.16
CA ALA A 347 7.73 15.46 17.20
C ALA A 347 8.58 15.61 18.46
N VAL A 348 8.89 16.86 18.85
CA VAL A 348 9.60 17.17 20.10
C VAL A 348 8.82 16.65 21.32
N SER A 349 7.50 16.90 21.37
CA SER A 349 6.66 16.42 22.48
C SER A 349 6.68 14.89 22.60
N VAL A 350 6.57 14.17 21.47
CA VAL A 350 6.66 12.71 21.45
C VAL A 350 8.05 12.22 21.86
N LYS A 351 9.12 12.84 21.34
CA LYS A 351 10.50 12.55 21.75
C LYS A 351 10.68 12.70 23.27
N THR A 352 10.21 13.79 23.88
CA THR A 352 10.28 14.00 25.34
C THR A 352 9.60 12.88 26.11
N ARG A 353 8.43 12.43 25.65
CA ARG A 353 7.71 11.30 26.28
C ARG A 353 8.51 10.00 26.17
N LEU A 354 9.09 9.70 25.00
CA LEU A 354 9.94 8.52 24.82
C LEU A 354 11.19 8.54 25.71
N VAL A 355 11.82 9.70 25.89
CA VAL A 355 12.96 9.87 26.81
C VAL A 355 12.54 9.65 28.26
N GLY A 356 11.32 10.07 28.64
CA GLY A 356 10.76 9.78 29.96
C GLY A 356 10.58 8.28 30.24
N GLU A 357 10.21 7.50 29.21
CA GLU A 357 10.07 6.04 29.30
C GLU A 357 11.43 5.31 29.28
N ALA A 358 12.41 5.83 28.53
CA ALA A 358 13.75 5.26 28.43
C ALA A 358 14.83 6.35 28.33
N PRO A 359 15.42 6.80 29.46
CA PRO A 359 16.37 7.92 29.49
C PRO A 359 17.59 7.84 28.54
N PRO A 360 18.18 6.64 28.27
CA PRO A 360 19.25 6.51 27.28
C PRO A 360 18.90 6.99 25.87
N LEU A 361 17.61 7.06 25.52
CA LEU A 361 17.14 7.57 24.23
C LEU A 361 17.43 9.06 24.01
N SER A 362 17.70 9.83 25.06
CA SER A 362 18.04 11.26 24.97
C SER A 362 19.16 11.55 23.96
N LYS A 363 20.12 10.64 23.81
CA LYS A 363 21.25 10.73 22.87
C LYS A 363 21.00 10.03 21.52
N LYS A 364 19.92 9.25 21.41
CA LYS A 364 19.59 8.45 20.21
C LYS A 364 18.41 9.00 19.41
N LEU A 365 17.61 9.90 19.97
CA LEU A 365 16.45 10.48 19.29
C LEU A 365 16.75 11.83 18.66
N ARG A 366 16.30 11.99 17.42
CA ARG A 366 16.21 13.26 16.70
C ARG A 366 14.75 13.55 16.37
N GLU A 367 14.44 14.82 16.14
CA GLU A 367 13.12 15.31 15.79
C GLU A 367 13.12 15.91 14.39
N SER A 368 12.00 15.78 13.68
CA SER A 368 11.78 16.43 12.40
C SER A 368 10.31 16.80 12.22
N GLY A 369 10.04 17.86 11.47
CA GLY A 369 8.69 18.28 11.11
C GLY A 369 8.54 18.39 9.60
N MET A 370 7.59 17.64 9.03
CA MET A 370 7.34 17.62 7.59
C MET A 370 6.15 18.49 7.16
N GLY A 371 5.41 19.06 8.11
CA GLY A 371 4.14 19.71 7.83
C GLY A 371 3.25 18.75 7.04
N PHE A 372 2.74 19.22 5.89
CA PHE A 372 1.96 18.40 4.96
C PHE A 372 2.72 17.93 3.70
N ARG A 373 4.06 18.10 3.66
CA ARG A 373 4.86 17.77 2.47
C ARG A 373 4.83 16.28 2.11
N GLU A 374 4.72 15.43 3.12
CA GLU A 374 4.68 13.98 3.00
C GLU A 374 3.29 13.41 3.32
N ASN A 375 2.22 14.14 2.99
CA ASN A 375 0.85 13.61 3.10
C ASN A 375 0.65 12.39 2.21
N ILE A 376 0.09 11.35 2.81
CA ILE A 376 -0.25 10.10 2.15
C ILE A 376 -1.50 10.35 1.31
N VAL A 377 -2.59 10.77 1.96
CA VAL A 377 -3.89 10.97 1.31
C VAL A 377 -3.98 12.39 0.72
N GLY A 378 -3.74 13.41 1.53
CA GLY A 378 -3.58 14.80 1.10
C GLY A 378 -4.87 15.54 0.80
N THR A 379 -6.02 15.09 1.31
CA THR A 379 -7.32 15.76 1.07
C THR A 379 -7.52 16.99 1.94
N GLY A 380 -6.99 17.02 3.17
CA GLY A 380 -7.24 18.10 4.13
C GLY A 380 -8.68 18.13 4.64
N ALA A 381 -9.35 16.96 4.64
CA ALA A 381 -10.70 16.80 5.16
C ALA A 381 -10.72 16.79 6.69
N ASP A 382 -9.59 16.47 7.31
CA ASP A 382 -9.41 16.40 8.76
C ASP A 382 -10.34 15.39 9.47
N ASP A 383 -10.73 14.34 8.74
CA ASP A 383 -11.63 13.28 9.20
C ASP A 383 -10.95 11.90 9.16
N ALA A 384 -11.75 10.82 9.19
CA ALA A 384 -11.22 9.46 9.15
C ALA A 384 -10.54 9.10 7.83
N SER A 385 -10.93 9.73 6.72
CA SER A 385 -10.42 9.43 5.38
C SER A 385 -8.96 9.84 5.18
N ASP A 386 -8.48 10.85 5.91
CA ASP A 386 -7.10 11.35 5.84
C ASP A 386 -6.36 11.29 7.18
N ALA A 387 -6.85 10.50 8.13
CA ALA A 387 -6.24 10.36 9.46
C ALA A 387 -4.77 9.92 9.41
N LEU A 388 -4.34 9.24 8.34
CA LEU A 388 -2.93 8.90 8.11
C LEU A 388 -2.02 10.11 7.88
N ASP A 389 -2.54 11.26 7.50
CA ASP A 389 -1.74 12.49 7.34
C ASP A 389 -1.39 13.11 8.70
N ARG A 390 -2.12 12.76 9.76
CA ARG A 390 -1.89 13.18 11.15
C ARG A 390 -1.25 12.05 11.92
N ARG A 391 0.05 11.86 11.70
CA ARG A 391 0.83 10.73 12.22
C ARG A 391 2.20 11.17 12.76
N VAL A 392 2.85 10.26 13.47
CA VAL A 392 4.25 10.37 13.83
C VAL A 392 4.99 9.15 13.32
N GLU A 393 6.02 9.39 12.53
CA GLU A 393 6.90 8.35 11.99
C GLU A 393 8.16 8.20 12.84
N PHE A 394 8.64 6.98 12.95
CA PHE A 394 9.86 6.63 13.66
C PHE A 394 10.78 5.92 12.66
N LYS A 395 11.78 6.65 12.16
CA LYS A 395 12.71 6.13 11.16
C LYS A 395 14.08 5.86 11.79
N VAL A 396 14.60 4.65 11.60
CA VAL A 396 15.97 4.30 12.01
C VAL A 396 16.95 4.98 11.06
N ALA A 397 17.97 5.62 11.61
CA ALA A 397 19.00 6.35 10.87
C ALA A 397 20.37 6.25 11.57
N PRO A 398 21.49 6.40 10.83
CA PRO A 398 22.83 6.47 11.43
C PRO A 398 22.88 7.58 12.48
N CYS A 399 23.54 7.36 13.61
CA CYS A 399 23.77 8.43 14.58
C CYS A 399 24.71 9.49 13.99
N GLU A 400 24.37 10.76 14.18
CA GLU A 400 25.29 11.86 13.87
C GLU A 400 26.46 11.83 14.85
N ALA A 401 27.66 12.14 14.35
CA ALA A 401 28.91 12.09 15.09
C ALA A 401 29.06 13.25 16.08
#